data_AF-A0A938ANL6-F1
#
_entry.id   AF-A0A938ANL6-F1
#
_cell.length_a   1.000
_cell.length_b   1.000
_cell.length_c   1.000
_cell.angle_alpha   90.00
_cell.angle_beta   90.00
_cell.angle_gamma   90.00
#
_symmetry.space_group_name_H-M   'P 1'
#
loop_
_entity.id
_entity.type
_entity.pdbx_description
1 polymer ?
#
loop_
_entity_poly.entity_id
_entity_poly.type
_entity_poly.pdbx_seq_one_letter_code
_entity_poly.pdbx_strand_id
1 'polypeptide(L)' 'MSFKVIPKAALPDWIEQMRRSQRVVGPKPLHGQHVFGEIHGAAEIDLDYPTTVIPPKKYLFPQQEDLLTYKLDGSAPSV' A
#
# COMPACT_ATOMS: atom_id res chain seq x y z
N MET A 1 20.53 13.34 -10.62
CA MET A 1 19.34 13.01 -9.79
C MET A 1 19.63 13.40 -8.36
N SER A 2 18.67 14.02 -7.65
CA SER A 2 18.81 14.38 -6.24
C SER A 2 18.04 13.36 -5.40
N PHE A 3 18.73 12.66 -4.50
CA PHE A 3 18.06 11.77 -3.55
C PHE A 3 17.41 12.61 -2.46
N LYS A 4 16.14 12.33 -2.18
CA LYS A 4 15.45 12.83 -0.99
C LYS A 4 15.58 11.77 0.10
N VAL A 5 16.26 12.13 1.18
CA VAL A 5 16.52 11.23 2.31
C VAL A 5 15.74 11.74 3.52
N ILE A 6 15.06 10.84 4.23
CA ILE A 6 14.36 11.12 5.49
C ILE A 6 15.12 10.48 6.66
N PRO A 7 15.33 11.18 7.79
CA PRO A 7 15.84 10.57 9.01
C PRO A 7 14.90 9.48 9.54
N LYS A 8 15.44 8.36 10.02
CA LYS A 8 14.61 7.28 10.62
C LYS A 8 13.70 7.78 11.74
N ALA A 9 14.19 8.71 12.56
CA ALA A 9 13.41 9.30 13.66
C ALA A 9 12.20 10.12 13.19
N ALA A 10 12.21 10.64 11.96
CA ALA A 10 11.11 11.41 11.37
C ALA A 10 10.10 10.53 10.63
N LEU A 11 10.37 9.22 10.49
CA LEU A 11 9.49 8.28 9.81
C LEU A 11 8.09 8.22 10.45
N PRO A 12 7.94 8.16 11.79
CA PRO A 12 6.61 8.07 12.39
C PRO A 12 5.74 9.29 12.08
N ASP A 13 6.29 10.50 12.25
CA ASP A 13 5.58 11.75 11.97
C ASP A 13 5.17 11.84 10.49
N TRP A 14 6.03 11.38 9.59
CA TRP A 14 5.74 11.34 8.16
C TRP A 14 4.58 10.39 7.83
N ILE A 15 4.53 9.21 8.46
CA ILE A 15 3.43 8.26 8.30
C ILE A 15 2.11 8.85 8.81
N GLU A 16 2.12 9.49 9.98
CA GLU A 16 0.92 10.15 10.51
C GLU A 16 0.44 11.29 9.60
N GLN A 17 1.37 12.06 9.03
CA GLN A 17 1.03 13.10 8.08
C GLN A 17 0.37 12.54 6.81
N MET A 18 0.87 11.42 6.27
CA MET A 18 0.26 10.74 5.12
C MET A 18 -1.14 10.22 5.45
N ARG A 19 -1.32 9.58 6.61
CA ARG A 19 -2.61 9.02 7.07
C ARG A 19 -3.75 10.04 7.10
N ARG A 20 -3.46 11.33 7.31
CA ARG A 20 -4.47 12.39 7.31
C ARG A 20 -5.17 12.57 5.96
N SER A 21 -4.53 12.19 4.87
CA SER A 21 -5.02 12.45 3.52
C SER A 21 -5.16 11.19 2.66
N GLN A 22 -4.46 10.11 3.00
CA GLN A 22 -4.37 8.91 2.18
C GLN A 22 -4.46 7.66 3.05
N ARG A 23 -4.97 6.57 2.47
CA ARG A 23 -4.88 5.25 3.10
C ARG A 23 -3.42 4.78 3.06
N VAL A 24 -2.83 4.59 4.24
CA VAL A 24 -1.46 4.08 4.36
C VAL A 24 -1.49 2.57 4.59
N VAL A 25 -0.78 1.84 3.75
CA VAL A 25 -0.63 0.38 3.85
C VAL A 25 0.85 0.08 4.00
N GLY A 26 1.18 -0.80 4.94
CA GLY A 26 2.56 -1.16 5.24
C GLY A 26 2.67 -2.50 5.92
N PRO A 27 3.91 -3.00 6.06
CA PRO A 27 4.22 -4.19 6.84
C PRO A 27 3.91 -3.94 8.32
N LYS A 28 3.15 -4.84 8.94
CA LYS A 28 2.83 -4.82 10.37
C LYS A 28 2.87 -6.23 10.97
N PRO A 29 3.19 -6.40 12.26
CA PRO A 29 3.17 -7.69 12.91
C PRO A 29 1.74 -8.23 13.03
N LEU A 30 1.58 -9.53 12.79
CA LEU A 30 0.34 -10.28 12.96
C LEU A 30 0.69 -11.70 13.41
N HIS A 31 0.30 -12.08 14.64
CA HIS A 31 0.47 -13.44 15.17
C HIS A 31 1.88 -14.04 15.04
N GLY A 32 2.93 -13.24 15.28
CA GLY A 32 4.34 -13.68 15.17
C GLY A 32 4.88 -13.73 13.74
N GLN A 33 4.10 -13.24 12.77
CA GLN A 33 4.49 -13.05 11.38
C GLN A 33 4.31 -11.58 10.99
N HIS A 34 4.62 -11.24 9.74
CA HIS A 34 4.38 -9.90 9.19
C HIS A 34 3.46 -9.97 7.98
N VAL A 35 2.55 -9.01 7.87
CA VAL A 35 1.61 -8.89 6.75
C VAL A 35 1.55 -7.45 6.27
N PHE A 36 1.25 -7.25 4.99
CA PHE A 36 0.86 -5.92 4.53
C PHE A 36 -0.60 -5.64 4.93
N GLY A 37 -0.77 -4.58 5.71
CA GLY A 37 -2.04 -4.17 6.30
C GLY A 37 -2.23 -2.65 6.26
N GLU A 38 -3.47 -2.21 6.42
CA GLU A 38 -3.74 -0.80 6.71
C GLU A 38 -3.11 -0.43 8.07
N ILE A 39 -2.42 0.71 8.08
CA ILE A 39 -1.69 1.23 9.24
C ILE A 39 -2.58 2.25 9.94
N HIS A 40 -3.01 1.96 11.17
CA HIS A 40 -3.84 2.86 11.99
C HIS A 40 -3.04 3.80 12.90
N GLY A 41 -1.74 3.55 13.03
CA GLY A 41 -0.80 4.45 13.68
C GLY A 41 0.63 4.07 13.31
N ALA A 42 1.54 5.04 13.34
CA ALA A 42 2.92 4.84 12.91
C ALA A 42 3.66 3.72 13.67
N ALA A 43 3.29 3.46 14.92
CA ALA A 43 3.87 2.37 15.72
C ALA A 43 3.51 0.96 15.20
N GLU A 44 2.50 0.83 14.34
CA GLU A 44 2.14 -0.45 13.74
C GLU A 44 3.06 -0.84 12.58
N ILE A 45 3.77 0.12 11.98
CA ILE A 45 4.68 -0.19 10.89
C ILE A 45 5.92 -0.86 11.44
N ASP A 46 6.31 -1.95 10.82
CA ASP A 46 7.57 -2.61 11.09
C ASP A 46 8.32 -2.75 9.78
N LEU A 47 9.41 -1.98 9.62
CA LEU A 47 10.27 -2.04 8.43
C LEU A 47 11.44 -3.01 8.60
N ASP A 48 11.65 -3.54 9.81
CA ASP A 48 12.73 -4.49 10.12
C ASP A 48 12.19 -5.93 10.13
N TYR A 49 11.43 -6.26 9.08
CA TYR A 49 10.79 -7.57 8.92
C TYR A 49 11.55 -8.42 7.89
N PRO A 50 11.77 -9.72 8.14
CA PRO A 50 12.53 -10.56 7.23
C PRO A 50 11.77 -10.86 5.93
N THR A 51 10.48 -11.18 6.03
CA THR A 51 9.57 -11.39 4.90
C THR A 51 8.12 -11.30 5.37
N THR A 52 7.21 -10.87 4.50
CA THR A 52 5.77 -10.88 4.82
C THR A 52 5.11 -12.17 4.35
N VAL A 53 4.22 -12.73 5.16
CA VAL A 53 3.39 -13.87 4.79
C VAL A 53 2.28 -13.47 3.82
N ILE A 54 1.73 -12.27 3.98
CA ILE A 54 0.80 -11.68 3.01
C ILE A 54 1.49 -10.49 2.34
N PRO A 55 1.88 -10.62 1.05
CA PRO A 55 2.54 -9.55 0.30
C PRO A 55 1.57 -8.40 -0.01
N PRO A 56 2.06 -7.24 -0.48
CA PRO A 56 1.21 -6.09 -0.81
C PRO A 56 0.33 -6.30 -2.06
N LYS A 57 0.35 -7.50 -2.65
CA LYS A 57 -0.32 -7.82 -3.92
C LYS A 57 -1.82 -7.46 -3.89
N LYS A 58 -2.52 -7.70 -2.78
CA LYS A 58 -3.93 -7.35 -2.60
C LYS A 58 -4.22 -5.84 -2.73
N TYR A 59 -3.25 -4.99 -2.42
CA TYR A 59 -3.41 -3.53 -2.43
C TYR A 59 -2.93 -2.90 -3.73
N LEU A 60 -2.02 -3.58 -4.45
CA LEU A 60 -1.45 -3.10 -5.71
C LEU A 60 -2.21 -3.60 -6.94
N PHE A 61 -2.86 -4.77 -6.83
CA PHE A 61 -3.57 -5.39 -7.94
C PHE A 61 -5.03 -5.62 -7.55
N PRO A 62 -5.97 -5.35 -8.48
CA PRO A 62 -7.36 -5.72 -8.27
C PRO A 62 -7.47 -7.25 -8.13
N GLN A 63 -8.47 -7.72 -7.37
CA GLN A 63 -8.70 -9.16 -7.21
C GLN A 63 -9.23 -9.83 -8.49
N GLN A 64 -9.78 -9.02 -9.40
CA GLN A 64 -10.33 -9.44 -10.67
C GLN A 64 -9.77 -8.53 -11.76
N GLU A 65 -9.46 -9.11 -12.92
CA GLU A 65 -9.00 -8.36 -14.08
C GLU A 65 -10.16 -8.25 -15.07
N ASP A 66 -10.42 -7.02 -15.52
CA ASP A 66 -11.37 -6.77 -16.60
C ASP A 66 -10.73 -7.21 -17.92
N LEU A 67 -11.17 -8.36 -18.45
CA LEU A 67 -10.60 -8.92 -19.69
C LEU A 67 -11.04 -8.13 -20.93
N LEU A 68 -12.30 -7.72 -20.98
CA LEU A 68 -12.90 -7.00 -22.10
C LEU A 68 -13.98 -6.02 -21.60
N THR A 69 -13.94 -4.80 -22.13
CA THR A 69 -15.02 -3.82 -22.01
C THR A 69 -15.54 -3.50 -23.41
N TYR A 70 -16.84 -3.66 -23.64
CA TYR A 70 -17.48 -3.34 -24.92
C TYR A 70 -18.73 -2.50 -24.71
N LYS A 71 -19.07 -1.69 -25.71
CA LYS A 71 -20.30 -0.92 -25.76
C LYS A 71 -21.22 -1.52 -26.82
N LEU A 72 -22.51 -1.65 -26.50
CA LEU A 72 -23.51 -2.21 -27.40
C LEU A 72 -23.97 -1.20 -28.48
N ASP A 73 -23.60 0.07 -28.34
CA ASP A 73 -23.96 1.17 -29.24
C ASP A 73 -22.96 1.38 -30.39
N GLY A 74 -21.92 0.56 -30.48
CA GLY A 74 -20.88 0.67 -31.51
C GLY A 74 -19.88 1.82 -31.30
N SER A 75 -19.96 2.56 -30.19
CA SER A 75 -18.96 3.57 -29.87
C SER A 75 -17.69 2.92 -29.28
N ALA A 76 -16.52 3.51 -29.56
CA ALA A 76 -15.26 2.99 -29.05
C ALA A 76 -15.23 3.04 -27.50
N PRO A 77 -14.67 2.02 -26.83
CA PRO A 77 -14.43 2.11 -25.39
C PRO A 77 -13.43 3.25 -25.11
N SER A 78 -13.75 4.06 -24.12
CA SER A 78 -12.81 5.06 -23.62
C SER A 78 -11.87 4.35 -22.64
N VAL A 79 -10.57 4.34 -22.96
CA VAL A 79 -9.50 3.82 -22.09
C VAL A 79 -9.35 4.69 -20.87
#